data_AF-Q9SQ61-F1
#
_entry.id   AF-Q9SQ61-F1
#
_cell.length_a   1.000
_cell.length_b   1.000
_cell.length_c   1.000
_cell.angle_alpha   90.00
_cell.angle_beta   90.00
_cell.angle_gamma   90.00
#
_symmetry.space_group_name_H-M   'P 1'
#
loop_
_entity.id
_entity.type
_entity.pdbx_description
1 polymer ?
#
loop_
_entity_poly.entity_id
_entity_poly.type
_entity_poly.pdbx_seq_one_letter_code
_entity_poly.pdbx_strand_id
1 'polypeptide(L)'
;HPFSITSAPGDDYLSIHIRQLGDWTQELKRVFSEACEQPEAGKSGLLRADENTKTSLPKLLIDGPYGAPAQDYRKYDVLLLVGLGIGATPFISILKDLLKNIVAMEEQADLVSDFSGNSDMSAATSEQPALNKISPKKRRSTLKTTNAYFYWVTREQGSFDWFKGVMNEVAELDQRGVIEMHNYLTSVYEEGDARSALITMVQALNHAKNGVDIVSGTSVRTHFARPNWRKVFSKTLTKHANARI
;
A
#
# COMPACT_ATOMS: atom_id res chain seq x y z
N HIS A 1 -16.93 16.20 -7.44
CA HIS A 1 -15.48 16.48 -7.26
C HIS A 1 -14.72 15.17 -7.50
N PRO A 2 -13.63 15.17 -8.30
CA PRO A 2 -12.90 13.95 -8.62
C PRO A 2 -11.93 13.55 -7.48
N PHE A 3 -11.94 12.27 -7.11
CA PHE A 3 -11.01 11.70 -6.13
C PHE A 3 -10.46 10.37 -6.61
N SER A 4 -9.21 10.09 -6.28
CA SER A 4 -8.61 8.77 -6.52
C SER A 4 -9.10 7.77 -5.49
N ILE A 5 -9.44 6.57 -5.97
CA ILE A 5 -9.78 5.43 -5.11
C ILE A 5 -8.50 4.91 -4.45
N THR A 6 -8.55 4.68 -3.15
CA THR A 6 -7.45 4.13 -2.34
C THR A 6 -7.65 2.67 -1.97
N SER A 7 -8.87 2.13 -2.10
CA SER A 7 -9.11 0.70 -1.94
C SER A 7 -8.55 -0.08 -3.13
N ALA A 8 -8.20 -1.34 -2.91
CA ALA A 8 -7.70 -2.22 -3.96
C ALA A 8 -8.85 -2.75 -4.82
N PRO A 9 -8.60 -3.10 -6.09
CA PRO A 9 -9.52 -3.90 -6.87
C PRO A 9 -9.92 -5.19 -6.13
N GLY A 10 -11.23 -5.34 -5.85
CA GLY A 10 -11.77 -6.50 -5.14
C GLY A 10 -11.81 -6.38 -3.62
N ASP A 11 -11.50 -5.22 -3.04
CA ASP A 11 -12.08 -4.84 -1.73
C ASP A 11 -13.61 -4.85 -1.85
N ASP A 12 -14.31 -5.24 -0.80
CA ASP A 12 -15.77 -5.19 -0.66
C ASP A 12 -16.29 -3.78 -0.35
N TYR A 13 -15.37 -2.84 -0.14
CA TYR A 13 -15.65 -1.41 0.06
C TYR A 13 -14.88 -0.51 -0.93
N LEU A 14 -15.39 0.71 -1.07
CA LEU A 14 -14.67 1.81 -1.72
C LEU A 14 -14.10 2.74 -0.65
N SER A 15 -12.80 3.04 -0.74
CA SER A 15 -12.18 4.07 0.11
C SER A 15 -11.58 5.18 -0.74
N ILE A 16 -11.67 6.41 -0.23
CA ILE A 16 -11.07 7.62 -0.79
C ILE A 16 -10.44 8.42 0.34
N HIS A 17 -9.39 9.16 0.04
CA HIS A 17 -8.71 10.03 1.01
C HIS A 17 -8.76 11.47 0.49
N ILE A 18 -9.47 12.34 1.21
CA ILE A 18 -9.77 13.70 0.78
C ILE A 18 -9.03 14.70 1.66
N ARG A 19 -8.10 15.45 1.08
CA ARG A 19 -7.45 16.58 1.74
C ARG A 19 -8.40 17.79 1.79
N GLN A 20 -8.49 18.44 2.94
CA GLN A 20 -9.25 19.68 3.13
C GLN A 20 -8.50 20.86 2.50
N LEU A 21 -8.94 21.31 1.33
CA LEU A 21 -8.28 22.38 0.56
C LEU A 21 -9.23 23.51 0.13
N GLY A 22 -10.54 23.33 0.28
CA GLY A 22 -11.53 24.32 -0.11
C GLY A 22 -12.87 24.12 0.60
N ASP A 23 -13.78 25.05 0.34
CA ASP A 23 -15.15 25.09 0.86
C ASP A 23 -15.85 23.73 0.84
N TRP A 24 -15.90 23.07 -0.31
CA TRP A 24 -16.60 21.79 -0.46
C TRP A 24 -15.97 20.69 0.40
N THR A 25 -14.64 20.60 0.43
CA THR A 25 -13.93 19.57 1.24
C THR A 25 -14.01 19.83 2.74
N GLN A 26 -14.08 21.10 3.15
CA GLN A 26 -14.25 21.49 4.55
C GLN A 26 -15.68 21.18 5.00
N GLU A 27 -16.67 21.48 4.16
CA GLU A 27 -18.07 21.18 4.42
C GLU A 27 -18.33 19.68 4.47
N LEU A 28 -17.73 18.91 3.56
CA LEU A 28 -17.77 17.45 3.61
C LEU A 28 -17.26 16.93 4.97
N LYS A 29 -16.11 17.44 5.44
CA LYS A 29 -15.57 17.07 6.74
C LYS A 29 -16.53 17.44 7.87
N ARG A 30 -17.10 18.65 7.85
CA ARG A 30 -18.06 19.11 8.88
C ARG A 30 -19.24 18.15 8.99
N VAL A 31 -19.91 17.88 7.87
CA VAL A 31 -21.08 17.00 7.81
C VAL A 31 -20.76 15.58 8.28
N PHE A 32 -19.62 15.02 7.86
CA PHE A 32 -19.21 13.69 8.34
C PHE A 32 -18.78 13.70 9.81
N SER A 33 -18.16 14.78 10.30
CA SER A 33 -17.75 14.87 11.71
C SER A 33 -18.91 14.99 12.69
N GLU A 34 -20.07 15.48 12.24
CA GLU A 34 -21.30 15.51 13.03
C GLU A 34 -21.98 14.14 13.10
N ALA A 35 -21.77 13.30 12.10
CA ALA A 35 -22.35 11.96 12.01
C ALA A 35 -21.44 10.85 12.57
N CYS A 36 -20.12 11.09 12.66
CA CYS A 36 -19.14 10.14 13.18
C CYS A 36 -18.86 10.37 14.67
N GLU A 37 -18.64 9.29 15.41
CA GLU A 37 -18.29 9.35 16.83
C GLU A 37 -16.78 9.61 17.03
N GLN A 38 -16.43 10.21 18.18
CA GLN A 38 -15.03 10.34 18.57
C GLN A 38 -14.42 8.94 18.82
N PRO A 39 -13.13 8.74 18.53
CA PRO A 39 -12.46 7.49 18.88
C PRO A 39 -12.58 7.21 20.39
N GLU A 40 -12.78 5.95 20.76
CA GLU A 40 -12.74 5.54 22.18
C GLU A 40 -11.47 6.04 22.87
N ALA A 41 -11.60 6.48 24.12
CA ALA A 41 -10.50 7.01 24.91
C ALA A 41 -9.30 6.04 24.91
N GLY A 42 -8.15 6.52 24.44
CA GLY A 42 -6.90 5.74 24.35
C GLY A 42 -6.56 5.21 22.95
N LYS A 43 -7.44 5.34 21.95
CA LYS A 43 -7.13 5.04 20.54
C LYS A 43 -6.90 6.33 19.76
N SER A 44 -5.64 6.62 19.39
CA SER A 44 -5.36 7.61 18.34
C SER A 44 -5.97 7.12 17.02
N GLY A 45 -6.83 7.91 16.38
CA GLY A 45 -7.52 7.48 15.17
C GLY A 45 -8.44 8.53 14.56
N LEU A 46 -8.83 8.28 13.31
CA LEU A 46 -9.85 9.05 12.60
C LEU A 46 -11.22 8.87 13.25
N LEU A 47 -12.11 9.86 13.12
CA LEU A 47 -13.52 9.71 13.48
C LEU A 47 -14.09 8.48 12.75
N ARG A 48 -14.76 7.60 13.48
CA ARG A 48 -15.36 6.37 12.92
C ARG A 48 -16.87 6.46 13.02
N ALA A 49 -17.51 6.06 11.93
CA ALA A 49 -18.88 5.61 11.98
C ALA A 49 -18.86 4.12 11.72
N ASP A 50 -19.11 3.33 12.76
CA ASP A 50 -19.32 1.89 12.64
C ASP A 50 -20.81 1.60 12.49
N GLU A 51 -21.19 0.33 12.25
CA GLU A 51 -22.59 -0.07 12.14
C GLU A 51 -23.42 0.19 13.41
N ASN A 52 -22.77 0.47 14.54
CA ASN A 52 -23.41 0.79 15.82
C ASN A 52 -23.66 2.29 16.01
N THR A 53 -23.16 3.15 15.11
CA THR A 53 -23.47 4.59 15.16
C THR A 53 -24.97 4.81 15.02
N LYS A 54 -25.57 5.45 16.03
CA LYS A 54 -27.02 5.68 16.13
C LYS A 54 -27.55 6.71 15.11
N THR A 55 -26.66 7.33 14.34
CA THR A 55 -26.95 8.40 13.38
C THR A 55 -26.77 7.92 11.95
N SER A 56 -27.75 8.21 11.09
CA SER A 56 -27.66 7.89 9.67
C SER A 56 -26.52 8.68 9.00
N LEU A 57 -25.60 7.98 8.34
CA LEU A 57 -24.53 8.61 7.58
C LEU A 57 -25.06 9.41 6.37
N PRO A 58 -24.34 10.48 5.97
CA PRO A 58 -24.67 11.23 4.74
C PRO A 58 -24.65 10.31 3.52
N LYS A 59 -25.67 10.42 2.66
CA LYS A 59 -25.73 9.67 1.40
C LYS A 59 -24.75 10.28 0.39
N LEU A 60 -23.95 9.43 -0.25
CA LEU A 60 -23.01 9.81 -1.31
C LEU A 60 -23.53 9.33 -2.67
N LEU A 61 -23.43 10.19 -3.68
CA LEU A 61 -23.63 9.83 -5.08
C LEU A 61 -22.27 9.67 -5.73
N ILE A 62 -22.05 8.53 -6.37
CA ILE A 62 -20.78 8.15 -6.98
C ILE A 62 -21.00 8.05 -8.49
N ASP A 63 -20.11 8.67 -9.24
CA ASP A 63 -20.05 8.60 -10.69
C ASP A 63 -18.65 8.13 -11.11
N GLY A 64 -18.58 7.05 -11.88
CA GLY A 64 -17.33 6.38 -12.25
C GLY A 64 -17.44 4.85 -12.37
N PRO A 65 -16.29 4.15 -12.53
CA PRO A 65 -14.93 4.66 -12.45
C PRO A 65 -14.48 5.42 -13.71
N TYR A 66 -13.57 6.39 -13.51
CA TYR A 66 -12.89 7.11 -14.58
C TYR A 66 -11.45 6.58 -14.77
N GLY A 67 -10.99 6.54 -16.03
CA GLY A 67 -9.66 6.08 -16.40
C GLY A 67 -8.53 6.86 -15.70
N ALA A 68 -7.45 6.18 -15.33
CA ALA A 68 -6.23 6.81 -14.80
C ALA A 68 -5.00 6.31 -15.56
N PRO A 69 -3.96 7.15 -15.80
CA PRO A 69 -2.76 6.74 -16.52
C PRO A 69 -2.05 5.52 -15.91
N ALA A 70 -2.15 5.36 -14.59
CA ALA A 70 -1.54 4.26 -13.86
C ALA A 70 -2.29 2.92 -13.99
N GLN A 71 -3.43 2.83 -14.68
CA GLN A 71 -4.26 1.60 -14.77
C GLN A 71 -3.53 0.41 -15.40
N ASP A 72 -2.55 0.69 -16.26
CA ASP A 72 -1.80 -0.32 -17.00
C ASP A 72 -0.58 -0.87 -16.25
N TYR A 73 -0.44 -0.59 -14.95
CA TYR A 73 0.72 -1.03 -14.14
C TYR A 73 1.01 -2.53 -14.25
N ARG A 74 -0.02 -3.38 -14.40
CA ARG A 74 0.15 -4.84 -14.56
C ARG A 74 0.88 -5.26 -15.84
N LYS A 75 1.07 -4.35 -16.80
CA LYS A 75 1.80 -4.59 -18.06
C LYS A 75 3.32 -4.42 -17.91
N TYR A 76 3.80 -4.00 -16.75
CA TYR A 76 5.21 -3.72 -16.46
C TYR A 76 5.78 -4.74 -15.47
N ASP A 77 7.02 -5.13 -15.70
CA ASP A 77 7.76 -6.09 -14.87
C ASP A 77 8.26 -5.39 -13.60
N VAL A 78 8.63 -4.12 -13.71
CA VAL A 78 9.10 -3.31 -12.60
C VAL A 78 8.27 -2.04 -12.53
N LEU A 79 7.86 -1.64 -11.34
CA LEU A 79 7.10 -0.40 -11.12
C LEU A 79 7.95 0.61 -10.37
N LEU A 80 7.96 1.85 -10.85
CA LEU A 80 8.47 3.00 -10.11
C LEU A 80 7.33 3.98 -9.84
N LEU A 81 6.79 3.91 -8.62
CA LEU A 81 5.62 4.65 -8.18
C LEU A 81 6.07 5.87 -7.38
N VAL A 82 5.78 7.09 -7.85
CA VAL A 82 6.22 8.34 -7.19
C VAL A 82 5.01 9.16 -6.77
N GLY A 83 4.70 9.16 -5.48
CA GLY A 83 3.60 9.93 -4.89
C GLY A 83 4.09 11.21 -4.23
N LEU A 84 3.43 12.34 -4.50
CA LEU A 84 3.72 13.63 -3.84
C LEU A 84 2.56 14.05 -2.93
N GLY A 85 2.79 14.14 -1.62
CA GLY A 85 1.75 14.46 -0.63
C GLY A 85 0.53 13.55 -0.77
N ILE A 86 -0.67 14.12 -0.87
CA ILE A 86 -1.92 13.37 -1.10
C ILE A 86 -1.96 12.69 -2.49
N GLY A 87 -1.12 13.10 -3.43
CA GLY A 87 -0.96 12.47 -4.74
C GLY A 87 -0.42 11.04 -4.70
N ALA A 88 -0.08 10.50 -3.51
CA ALA A 88 0.21 9.09 -3.32
C ALA A 88 -1.02 8.18 -3.40
N THR A 89 -2.24 8.73 -3.23
CA THR A 89 -3.51 7.98 -3.19
C THR A 89 -3.69 6.89 -4.26
N PRO A 90 -3.51 7.13 -5.57
CA PRO A 90 -3.67 6.08 -6.57
C PRO A 90 -2.65 4.95 -6.42
N PHE A 91 -1.44 5.27 -5.95
CA PHE A 91 -0.38 4.28 -5.74
C PHE A 91 -0.65 3.41 -4.52
N ILE A 92 -1.34 3.90 -3.51
CA ILE A 92 -1.78 3.09 -2.36
C ILE A 92 -2.73 1.97 -2.81
N SER A 93 -3.68 2.28 -3.70
CA SER A 93 -4.56 1.25 -4.30
C SER A 93 -3.75 0.19 -5.06
N ILE A 94 -2.73 0.62 -5.82
CA ILE A 94 -1.82 -0.28 -6.53
C ILE A 94 -1.02 -1.14 -5.56
N LEU A 95 -0.43 -0.57 -4.50
CA LEU A 95 0.33 -1.31 -3.49
C LEU A 95 -0.52 -2.40 -2.81
N LYS A 96 -1.75 -2.07 -2.42
CA LYS A 96 -2.67 -3.05 -1.84
C LYS A 96 -3.00 -4.18 -2.83
N ASP A 97 -3.20 -3.86 -4.11
CA ASP A 97 -3.42 -4.88 -5.14
C ASP A 97 -2.20 -5.79 -5.32
N LEU A 98 -1.00 -5.20 -5.39
CA LEU A 98 0.25 -5.96 -5.49
C LEU A 98 0.41 -6.90 -4.29
N LEU A 99 0.20 -6.39 -3.07
CA LEU A 99 0.31 -7.18 -1.85
C LEU A 99 -0.64 -8.38 -1.85
N LYS A 100 -1.91 -8.15 -2.18
CA LYS A 100 -2.91 -9.23 -2.28
C LYS A 100 -2.50 -10.32 -3.27
N ASN A 101 -1.92 -9.92 -4.40
CA ASN A 101 -1.47 -10.88 -5.40
C ASN A 101 -0.21 -11.63 -4.93
N ILE A 102 0.70 -10.99 -4.20
CA ILE A 102 1.88 -11.63 -3.60
C ILE A 102 1.45 -12.70 -2.59
N VAL A 103 0.59 -12.33 -1.63
CA VAL A 103 0.07 -13.24 -0.60
C VAL A 103 -0.67 -14.43 -1.23
N ALA A 104 -1.55 -14.18 -2.22
CA ALA A 104 -2.26 -15.25 -2.90
C ALA A 104 -1.34 -16.21 -3.68
N MET A 105 -0.20 -15.72 -4.19
CA MET A 105 0.80 -16.57 -4.85
C MET A 105 1.58 -17.42 -3.85
N GLU A 106 1.84 -16.91 -2.65
CA GLU A 106 2.51 -17.63 -1.56
C GLU A 106 1.62 -18.74 -0.99
N GLU A 107 0.36 -18.43 -0.65
CA GLU A 107 -0.61 -19.44 -0.19
C GLU A 107 -0.75 -20.59 -1.20
N GLN A 108 -0.77 -20.27 -2.49
CA GLN A 108 -0.86 -21.28 -3.54
C GLN A 108 0.41 -22.13 -3.67
N ALA A 109 1.59 -21.57 -3.37
CA ALA A 109 2.86 -22.30 -3.39
C ALA A 109 2.97 -23.25 -2.19
N ASP A 110 2.58 -22.80 -1.00
CA ASP A 110 2.62 -23.60 0.23
C ASP A 110 1.71 -24.83 0.12
N LEU A 111 0.51 -24.66 -0.44
CA LEU A 111 -0.40 -25.76 -0.71
C LEU A 111 0.20 -26.81 -1.65
N VAL A 112 0.99 -26.42 -2.65
CA VAL A 112 1.62 -27.36 -3.59
C VAL A 112 2.80 -28.10 -2.93
N SER A 113 3.54 -27.45 -2.03
CA SER A 113 4.62 -28.11 -1.29
C SER A 113 4.10 -29.18 -0.33
N ASP A 114 2.96 -28.97 0.33
CA ASP A 114 2.38 -29.93 1.27
C ASP A 114 1.92 -31.25 0.59
N PHE A 115 1.46 -31.19 -0.67
CA PHE A 115 1.13 -32.41 -1.42
C PHE A 115 2.36 -33.19 -1.90
N SER A 116 3.53 -32.56 -1.98
CA SER A 116 4.76 -33.20 -2.46
C SER A 116 5.59 -33.89 -1.35
N GLY A 117 5.25 -33.65 -0.08
CA GLY A 117 5.99 -34.15 1.09
C GLY A 117 5.56 -35.51 1.64
N ASN A 118 4.50 -36.13 1.11
CA ASN A 118 3.98 -37.39 1.67
C ASN A 118 3.73 -38.42 0.55
N SER A 119 4.80 -38.96 -0.02
CA SER A 119 4.73 -40.17 -0.88
C SER A 119 5.70 -41.23 -0.41
N ASP A 120 5.56 -41.62 0.86
CA ASP A 120 5.96 -42.96 1.28
C ASP A 120 4.75 -43.88 1.33
N MET A 121 4.87 -44.95 0.54
CA MET A 121 4.19 -46.24 0.60
C MET A 121 2.83 -46.48 -0.08
N SER A 122 2.91 -47.48 -0.97
CA SER A 122 2.00 -48.62 -1.11
C SER A 122 0.93 -48.60 -2.21
N ALA A 123 0.72 -49.80 -2.73
CA ALA A 123 0.08 -50.13 -3.98
C ALA A 123 -1.46 -50.15 -3.89
N ALA A 124 -2.07 -49.84 -5.05
CA ALA A 124 -3.32 -50.37 -5.58
C ALA A 124 -4.58 -50.32 -4.69
N THR A 125 -5.58 -49.55 -5.10
CA THR A 125 -6.74 -50.09 -5.87
C THR A 125 -7.67 -48.96 -6.32
N SER A 126 -8.38 -49.26 -7.40
CA SER A 126 -9.31 -48.43 -8.17
C SER A 126 -10.53 -47.99 -7.35
N GLU A 127 -10.99 -46.75 -7.53
CA GLU A 127 -12.39 -46.38 -7.79
C GLU A 127 -12.53 -44.87 -8.02
N GLN A 128 -13.07 -44.50 -9.18
CA GLN A 128 -13.51 -43.15 -9.52
C GLN A 128 -14.89 -42.88 -8.90
N PRO A 129 -15.14 -41.65 -8.43
CA PRO A 129 -16.40 -41.02 -8.84
C PRO A 129 -16.20 -39.61 -9.36
N ALA A 130 -16.88 -39.35 -10.48
CA ALA A 130 -17.06 -38.05 -11.09
C ALA A 130 -17.78 -37.08 -10.13
N LEU A 131 -17.35 -35.81 -10.08
CA LEU A 131 -18.23 -34.66 -9.85
C LEU A 131 -17.54 -33.33 -10.14
N ASN A 132 -18.33 -32.46 -10.77
CA ASN A 132 -18.24 -31.00 -10.85
C ASN A 132 -17.24 -30.35 -11.82
N LYS A 133 -17.78 -30.08 -13.02
CA LYS A 133 -17.42 -28.96 -13.88
C LYS A 133 -17.47 -27.65 -13.08
N ILE A 134 -16.32 -27.24 -12.57
CA ILE A 134 -16.10 -25.87 -12.11
C ILE A 134 -15.95 -25.02 -13.38
N SER A 135 -16.93 -24.16 -13.62
CA SER A 135 -16.87 -23.07 -14.60
C SER A 135 -15.57 -22.27 -14.42
N PRO A 136 -14.88 -21.83 -15.49
CA PRO A 136 -13.63 -21.12 -15.34
C PRO A 136 -13.96 -19.74 -14.79
N LYS A 137 -13.79 -19.56 -13.46
CA LYS A 137 -13.62 -18.22 -12.89
C LYS A 137 -12.55 -17.54 -13.74
N LYS A 138 -12.89 -16.41 -14.37
CA LYS A 138 -12.00 -15.60 -15.21
C LYS A 138 -10.60 -15.67 -14.62
N ARG A 139 -9.65 -16.31 -15.32
CA ARG A 139 -8.25 -16.34 -14.92
C ARG A 139 -7.83 -14.88 -14.75
N ARG A 140 -7.73 -14.41 -13.50
CA ARG A 140 -7.06 -13.14 -13.22
C ARG A 140 -5.68 -13.31 -13.83
N SER A 141 -5.33 -12.44 -14.78
CA SER A 141 -4.00 -12.41 -15.36
C SER A 141 -3.00 -12.41 -14.20
N THR A 142 -2.19 -13.45 -14.07
CA THR A 142 -1.12 -13.53 -13.08
C THR A 142 -0.29 -12.26 -13.19
N LEU A 143 -0.13 -11.57 -12.07
CA LEU A 143 0.56 -10.30 -12.04
C LEU A 143 2.03 -10.53 -12.40
N LYS A 144 2.51 -9.86 -13.46
CA LYS A 144 3.88 -10.05 -13.98
C LYS A 144 4.93 -9.27 -13.20
N THR A 145 4.52 -8.28 -12.42
CA THR A 145 5.44 -7.39 -11.73
C THR A 145 6.29 -8.17 -10.73
N THR A 146 7.61 -8.12 -10.92
CA THR A 146 8.60 -8.76 -10.05
C THR A 146 9.07 -7.82 -8.95
N ASN A 147 9.02 -6.51 -9.19
CA ASN A 147 9.46 -5.50 -8.23
C ASN A 147 8.64 -4.21 -8.34
N ALA A 148 8.34 -3.58 -7.21
CA ALA A 148 7.74 -2.26 -7.14
C ALA A 148 8.54 -1.37 -6.19
N TYR A 149 8.86 -0.17 -6.63
CA TYR A 149 9.55 0.85 -5.85
C TYR A 149 8.58 2.00 -5.61
N PHE A 150 8.15 2.19 -4.37
CA PHE A 150 7.26 3.27 -3.99
C PHE A 150 8.03 4.38 -3.28
N TYR A 151 8.06 5.56 -3.90
CA TYR A 151 8.64 6.77 -3.35
C TYR A 151 7.51 7.72 -2.95
N TRP A 152 7.29 7.89 -1.65
CA TRP A 152 6.35 8.87 -1.13
C TRP A 152 7.07 10.09 -0.59
N VAL A 153 6.88 11.21 -1.27
CA VAL A 153 7.56 12.48 -0.95
C VAL A 153 6.54 13.46 -0.39
N THR A 154 6.78 13.96 0.81
CA THR A 154 5.93 14.97 1.46
C THR A 154 6.76 16.04 2.17
N ARG A 155 6.15 17.21 2.42
CA ARG A 155 6.73 18.26 3.27
C ARG A 155 6.22 18.16 4.70
N GLU A 156 5.07 17.53 4.92
CA GLU A 156 4.35 17.54 6.19
C GLU A 156 4.51 16.17 6.88
N GLN A 157 5.10 16.14 8.07
CA GLN A 157 5.27 14.91 8.84
C GLN A 157 3.93 14.19 9.08
N GLY A 158 2.89 14.94 9.45
CA GLY A 158 1.54 14.38 9.66
C GLY A 158 0.90 13.78 8.40
N SER A 159 1.48 13.96 7.21
CA SER A 159 1.02 13.24 6.01
C SER A 159 1.24 11.73 6.14
N PHE A 160 2.25 11.27 6.89
CA PHE A 160 2.54 9.84 6.99
C PHE A 160 1.43 9.03 7.68
N ASP A 161 0.63 9.68 8.53
CA ASP A 161 -0.51 9.04 9.19
C ASP A 161 -1.60 8.58 8.21
N TRP A 162 -1.70 9.21 7.03
CA TRP A 162 -2.74 8.91 6.03
C TRP A 162 -2.70 7.46 5.55
N PHE A 163 -1.49 6.91 5.37
CA PHE A 163 -1.29 5.56 4.84
C PHE A 163 -0.49 4.66 5.77
N LYS A 164 -0.26 5.08 7.02
CA LYS A 164 0.50 4.34 8.02
C LYS A 164 0.10 2.86 8.12
N GLY A 165 -1.20 2.59 8.16
CA GLY A 165 -1.73 1.23 8.21
C GLY A 165 -1.31 0.39 7.00
N VAL A 166 -1.52 0.90 5.78
CA VAL A 166 -1.13 0.20 4.54
C VAL A 166 0.39 0.00 4.47
N MET A 167 1.18 1.00 4.86
CA MET A 167 2.65 0.91 4.83
C MET A 167 3.16 -0.18 5.78
N ASN A 168 2.56 -0.33 6.96
CA ASN A 168 2.91 -1.40 7.89
C ASN A 168 2.44 -2.77 7.39
N GLU A 169 1.21 -2.86 6.90
CA GLU A 169 0.64 -4.10 6.34
C GLU A 169 1.51 -4.63 5.19
N VAL A 170 1.90 -3.77 4.24
CA VAL A 170 2.78 -4.15 3.14
C VAL A 170 4.13 -4.62 3.66
N ALA A 171 4.73 -3.91 4.61
CA ALA A 171 6.04 -4.26 5.15
C ALA A 171 6.05 -5.55 6.00
N GLU A 172 4.90 -5.93 6.55
CA GLU A 172 4.75 -7.17 7.34
C GLU A 172 4.45 -8.38 6.44
N LEU A 173 3.60 -8.21 5.43
CA LEU A 173 3.12 -9.31 4.59
C LEU A 173 3.97 -9.57 3.34
N ASP A 174 4.75 -8.62 2.84
CA ASP A 174 5.64 -8.82 1.69
C ASP A 174 6.96 -9.50 2.10
N GLN A 175 6.91 -10.81 2.37
CA GLN A 175 8.07 -11.59 2.81
C GLN A 175 9.16 -11.71 1.72
N ARG A 176 8.75 -11.65 0.45
CA ARG A 176 9.65 -11.75 -0.71
C ARG A 176 10.37 -10.44 -1.03
N GLY A 177 9.98 -9.32 -0.42
CA GLY A 177 10.55 -8.01 -0.69
C GLY A 177 10.31 -7.55 -2.13
N VAL A 178 9.14 -7.86 -2.69
CA VAL A 178 8.74 -7.40 -4.02
C VAL A 178 8.52 -5.89 -4.02
N ILE A 179 8.02 -5.33 -2.92
CA ILE A 179 7.63 -3.93 -2.75
C ILE A 179 8.65 -3.23 -1.83
N GLU A 180 9.50 -2.39 -2.42
CA GLU A 180 10.43 -1.52 -1.70
C GLU A 180 9.79 -0.14 -1.51
N MET A 181 9.62 0.29 -0.26
CA MET A 181 8.99 1.58 0.07
C MET A 181 10.01 2.57 0.63
N HIS A 182 9.92 3.83 0.18
CA HIS A 182 10.79 4.92 0.58
C HIS A 182 9.97 6.18 0.89
N ASN A 183 9.95 6.57 2.15
CA ASN A 183 9.37 7.85 2.56
C ASN A 183 10.41 8.96 2.44
N TYR A 184 10.01 10.16 2.04
CA TYR A 184 10.87 11.33 1.98
C TYR A 184 10.18 12.53 2.63
N LEU A 185 10.77 13.06 3.70
CA LEU A 185 10.35 14.29 4.37
C LEU A 185 11.25 15.46 3.93
N THR A 186 10.75 16.24 2.99
CA THR A 186 11.50 17.33 2.32
C THR A 186 11.53 18.65 3.08
N SER A 187 10.82 18.76 4.21
CA SER A 187 10.88 19.94 5.08
C SER A 187 12.12 19.98 5.96
N VAL A 188 12.81 18.85 6.10
CA VAL A 188 14.12 18.77 6.75
C VAL A 188 15.18 19.09 5.70
N TYR A 189 16.05 20.07 6.02
CA TYR A 189 17.04 20.67 5.11
C TYR A 189 18.03 19.64 4.54
N GLU A 190 18.74 20.05 3.48
CA GLU A 190 19.56 19.18 2.62
C GLU A 190 20.67 18.39 3.34
N GLU A 191 21.17 17.35 2.66
CA GLU A 191 22.36 16.57 3.04
C GLU A 191 23.52 17.52 3.39
N GLY A 192 23.90 17.58 4.67
CA GLY A 192 24.99 18.43 5.17
C GLY A 192 24.62 19.37 6.33
N ASP A 193 23.33 19.59 6.60
CA ASP A 193 22.89 20.27 7.83
C ASP A 193 23.12 19.36 9.05
N ALA A 194 23.75 19.89 10.11
CA ALA A 194 23.97 19.19 11.37
C ALA A 194 22.66 18.65 11.98
N ARG A 195 21.53 19.35 11.76
CA ARG A 195 20.20 18.90 12.22
C ARG A 195 19.73 17.67 11.45
N SER A 196 19.93 17.67 10.12
CA SER A 196 19.61 16.53 9.25
C SER A 196 20.50 15.32 9.54
N ALA A 197 21.78 15.54 9.83
CA ALA A 197 22.70 14.48 10.25
C ALA A 197 22.28 13.85 11.60
N LEU A 198 21.95 14.69 12.59
CA LEU A 198 21.50 14.23 13.91
C LEU A 198 20.21 13.42 13.81
N ILE A 199 19.18 13.93 13.12
CA ILE A 199 17.90 13.22 13.00
C ILE A 199 18.06 11.92 12.20
N THR A 200 18.92 11.90 11.17
CA THR A 200 19.26 10.68 10.43
C THR A 200 19.93 9.65 11.33
N MET A 201 20.87 10.07 12.19
CA MET A 201 21.55 9.18 13.14
C MET A 201 20.57 8.62 14.18
N VAL A 202 19.76 9.47 14.80
CA VAL A 202 18.74 9.05 15.78
C VAL A 202 17.76 8.08 15.14
N GLN A 203 17.33 8.34 13.91
CA GLN A 203 16.42 7.46 13.20
C GLN A 203 17.07 6.11 12.86
N ALA A 204 18.32 6.10 12.39
CA ALA A 204 19.05 4.87 12.11
C ALA A 204 19.20 4.01 13.38
N LEU A 205 19.50 4.63 14.52
CA LEU A 205 19.59 3.96 15.81
C LEU A 205 18.25 3.40 16.27
N ASN A 206 17.17 4.18 16.18
CA ASN A 206 15.84 3.73 16.58
C ASN A 206 15.33 2.60 15.68
N HIS A 207 15.54 2.70 14.37
CA HIS A 207 15.15 1.67 13.41
C HIS A 207 15.93 0.37 13.65
N ALA A 208 17.23 0.45 13.95
CA ALA A 208 18.04 -0.71 14.30
C ALA A 208 17.60 -1.38 15.62
N LYS A 209 17.13 -0.59 16.60
CA LYS A 209 16.72 -1.10 17.91
C LYS A 209 15.28 -1.63 17.93
N ASN A 210 14.36 -0.89 17.33
CA ASN A 210 12.92 -1.09 17.48
C ASN A 210 12.22 -1.48 16.17
N GLY A 211 12.92 -1.46 15.02
CA GLY A 211 12.34 -1.75 13.70
C GLY A 211 11.39 -0.66 13.17
N VAL A 212 11.27 0.48 13.87
CA VAL A 212 10.27 1.51 13.58
C VAL A 212 10.94 2.85 13.29
N ASP A 213 10.38 3.55 12.32
CA ASP A 213 10.74 4.91 11.92
C ASP A 213 10.23 5.94 12.94
N ILE A 214 11.10 6.86 13.37
CA ILE A 214 10.73 7.87 14.39
C ILE A 214 9.75 8.92 13.87
N VAL A 215 9.68 9.13 12.55
CA VAL A 215 8.94 10.23 11.93
C VAL A 215 7.54 9.75 11.56
N SER A 216 7.43 8.62 10.86
CA SER A 216 6.15 8.04 10.43
C SER A 216 5.57 7.05 11.43
N GLY A 217 6.39 6.50 12.34
CA GLY A 217 5.98 5.39 13.20
C GLY A 217 5.64 4.11 12.43
N THR A 218 6.20 3.94 11.22
CA THR A 218 6.07 2.74 10.38
C THR A 218 7.36 1.93 10.38
N SER A 219 7.33 0.67 9.93
CA SER A 219 8.56 -0.09 9.63
C SER A 219 9.32 0.46 8.42
N VAL A 220 8.64 1.20 7.54
CA VAL A 220 9.22 1.89 6.38
C VAL A 220 10.07 3.08 6.81
N ARG A 221 11.32 3.12 6.34
CA ARG A 221 12.29 4.16 6.67
C ARG A 221 11.99 5.49 5.94
N THR A 222 12.06 6.58 6.68
CA THR A 222 11.98 7.96 6.18
C THR A 222 13.35 8.53 5.83
N HIS A 223 13.52 9.02 4.62
CA HIS A 223 14.68 9.79 4.20
C HIS A 223 14.39 11.29 4.38
N PHE A 224 15.41 12.06 4.72
CA PHE A 224 15.32 13.52 4.80
C PHE A 224 15.82 14.16 3.52
N ALA A 225 15.40 15.40 3.26
CA ALA A 225 15.63 16.10 2.01
C ALA A 225 14.95 15.44 0.78
N ARG A 226 15.37 15.84 -0.43
CA ARG A 226 14.77 15.39 -1.69
C ARG A 226 15.42 14.09 -2.18
N PRO A 227 14.67 13.19 -2.84
CA PRO A 227 15.27 12.04 -3.52
C PRO A 227 16.26 12.47 -4.60
N ASN A 228 17.43 11.85 -4.62
CA ASN A 228 18.34 11.98 -5.76
C ASN A 228 17.86 11.10 -6.92
N TRP A 229 16.96 11.66 -7.74
CA TRP A 229 16.33 10.92 -8.83
C TRP A 229 17.33 10.35 -9.83
N ARG A 230 18.44 11.05 -10.12
CA ARG A 230 19.49 10.51 -11.01
C ARG A 230 20.06 9.21 -10.46
N LYS A 231 20.36 9.17 -9.16
CA LYS A 231 20.85 7.97 -8.48
C LYS A 231 19.79 6.87 -8.44
N VAL A 232 18.54 7.21 -8.14
CA VAL A 232 17.42 6.26 -8.14
C VAL A 232 17.26 5.62 -9.52
N PHE A 233 17.07 6.41 -10.58
CA PHE A 233 16.93 5.89 -11.94
C PHE A 233 18.13 5.07 -12.38
N SER A 234 19.35 5.55 -12.13
CA SER A 234 20.57 4.80 -12.50
C SER A 234 20.63 3.45 -11.78
N LYS A 235 20.31 3.41 -10.48
CA LYS A 235 20.28 2.16 -9.70
C LYS A 235 19.21 1.20 -10.23
N THR A 236 18.01 1.70 -10.52
CA THR A 236 16.90 0.88 -11.04
C THR A 236 17.24 0.29 -12.40
N LEU A 237 17.82 1.08 -13.31
CA LEU A 237 18.25 0.62 -14.63
C LEU A 237 19.36 -0.44 -14.54
N THR A 238 20.35 -0.25 -13.67
CA THR A 238 21.42 -1.23 -13.49
C THR A 238 20.91 -2.53 -12.86
N LYS A 239 19.98 -2.45 -11.91
CA LYS A 239 19.40 -3.61 -11.23
C LYS A 239 18.49 -4.43 -12.17
N HIS A 240 17.81 -3.76 -13.10
CA HIS A 240 16.76 -4.35 -13.93
C HIS A 240 17.00 -4.14 -15.43
N ALA A 241 18.21 -4.48 -15.91
CA ALA A 241 18.69 -4.13 -17.24
C ALA A 241 17.82 -4.65 -18.42
N ASN A 242 17.04 -5.71 -18.23
CA ASN A 242 16.21 -6.33 -19.27
C ASN A 242 14.70 -6.29 -18.96
N ALA A 243 14.30 -5.57 -17.90
CA ALA A 243 12.91 -5.52 -17.47
C ALA A 243 12.18 -4.34 -18.12
N ARG A 244 10.88 -4.49 -18.34
CA ARG A 244 10.02 -3.36 -18.68
C ARG A 244 9.67 -2.59 -17.41
N ILE A 245 10.28 -1.42 -17.24
CA ILE A 245 10.03 -0.45 -16.15
C ILE A 245 8.97 0.57 -16.59
#